data_AF-A0A1X1EHS5-F1
#
_entry.id   AF-A0A1X1EHS5-F1
#
_cell.length_a   1.000
_cell.length_b   1.000
_cell.length_c   1.000
_cell.angle_alpha   90.00
_cell.angle_beta   90.00
_cell.angle_gamma   90.00
#
_symmetry.space_group_name_H-M   'P 1'
#
loop_
_entity.id
_entity.type
_entity.pdbx_description
1 polymer ?
#
loop_
_entity_poly.entity_id
_entity_poly.type
_entity_poly.pdbx_seq_one_letter_code
_entity_poly.pdbx_strand_id
1 'polypeptide(L)'
;MADITLISGSTLGSAEYVAEHLADKLEEAGLSTETLHGPALDELPLQGIWLVVSSTHGAGDLPDNLQPLYEELEQQRPDLSGLRYGAVGIGNREYDLFCGAIKQFDQLLIALGAKRIGERLEIDVLEHEIPEDPAEAWLENWRPLL
;
A
#
# COMPACT_ATOMS: atom_id res chain seq x y z
N MET A 1 -0.39 -19.75 3.36
CA MET A 1 -0.92 -18.72 2.43
C MET A 1 -1.31 -17.58 3.33
N ALA A 2 -0.66 -16.42 3.19
CA ALA A 2 -1.07 -15.23 3.92
C ALA A 2 -2.47 -14.82 3.46
N ASP A 3 -3.31 -14.41 4.40
CA ASP A 3 -4.63 -13.84 4.11
C ASP A 3 -4.48 -12.43 3.52
N ILE A 4 -3.44 -11.70 3.95
CA ILE A 4 -3.19 -10.32 3.55
C ILE A 4 -1.71 -10.13 3.21
N THR A 5 -1.43 -9.64 2.01
CA THR A 5 -0.07 -9.31 1.55
C THR A 5 0.15 -7.81 1.63
N LEU A 6 1.09 -7.37 2.48
CA LEU A 6 1.46 -5.98 2.62
C LEU A 6 2.62 -5.67 1.67
N ILE A 7 2.44 -4.65 0.84
CA ILE A 7 3.39 -4.23 -0.17
C ILE A 7 3.91 -2.87 0.23
N SER A 8 5.15 -2.77 0.68
CA SER A 8 5.75 -1.50 1.08
C SER A 8 6.69 -0.97 0.00
N GLY A 9 6.58 0.33 -0.28
CA GLY A 9 7.45 1.07 -1.17
C GLY A 9 8.06 2.26 -0.44
N SER A 10 9.35 2.19 -0.13
CA SER A 10 10.07 3.26 0.53
C SER A 10 11.50 3.41 0.04
N THR A 11 12.01 4.64 0.06
CA THR A 11 13.44 4.94 -0.11
C THR A 11 14.15 5.06 1.24
N LEU A 12 13.45 5.59 2.26
CA LEU A 12 14.01 5.90 3.58
C LEU A 12 13.50 4.97 4.69
N GLY A 13 12.77 3.90 4.35
CA GLY A 13 12.21 2.94 5.30
C GLY A 13 10.91 3.36 5.99
N SER A 14 10.45 4.61 5.89
CA SER A 14 9.22 5.04 6.59
C SER A 14 7.97 4.22 6.24
N ALA A 15 7.76 3.88 4.97
CA ALA A 15 6.63 3.03 4.57
C ALA A 15 6.79 1.56 4.99
N GLU A 16 8.03 1.10 5.14
CA GLU A 16 8.34 -0.24 5.63
C GLU A 16 7.97 -0.37 7.11
N TYR A 17 8.37 0.59 7.95
CA TYR A 17 7.96 0.64 9.36
C TYR A 17 6.44 0.63 9.53
N VAL A 18 5.71 1.43 8.75
CA VAL A 18 4.25 1.45 8.80
C VAL A 18 3.67 0.11 8.36
N ALA A 19 4.18 -0.48 7.28
CA ALA A 19 3.70 -1.79 6.84
C ALA A 19 3.95 -2.88 7.88
N GLU A 20 5.14 -2.94 8.48
CA GLU A 20 5.44 -3.90 9.55
C GLU A 20 4.54 -3.70 10.77
N HIS A 21 4.30 -2.45 11.18
CA HIS A 21 3.38 -2.14 12.27
C HIS A 21 1.96 -2.63 11.98
N LEU A 22 1.47 -2.40 10.76
CA LEU A 22 0.15 -2.86 10.33
C LEU A 22 0.07 -4.38 10.25
N ALA A 23 1.14 -5.04 9.80
CA ALA A 23 1.23 -6.49 9.78
C ALA A 23 1.10 -7.08 11.19
N ASP A 24 1.88 -6.57 12.15
CA ASP A 24 1.86 -7.03 13.54
C ASP A 24 0.44 -6.93 14.13
N LYS A 25 -0.26 -5.80 13.91
CA LYS A 25 -1.64 -5.60 14.35
C LYS A 25 -2.65 -6.56 13.73
N LEU A 26 -2.41 -6.98 12.50
CA LEU A 26 -3.21 -7.98 11.80
C LEU A 26 -2.89 -9.40 12.31
N GLU A 27 -1.63 -9.72 12.61
CA GLU A 27 -1.25 -10.99 13.23
C GLU A 27 -1.79 -11.12 14.66
N GLU A 28 -1.76 -10.04 15.45
CA GLU A 28 -2.40 -9.95 16.76
C GLU A 28 -3.92 -10.20 16.68
N ALA A 29 -4.53 -9.86 15.54
CA ALA A 29 -5.93 -10.14 15.24
C ALA A 29 -6.20 -11.61 14.83
N GLY A 30 -5.16 -12.42 14.64
CA GLY A 30 -5.24 -13.79 14.16
C GLY A 30 -5.28 -13.93 12.63
N LEU A 31 -4.93 -12.88 11.87
CA LEU A 31 -4.83 -12.90 10.41
C LEU A 31 -3.38 -13.18 10.01
N SER A 32 -3.15 -14.04 9.02
CA SER A 32 -1.79 -14.27 8.51
C SER A 32 -1.40 -13.17 7.54
N THR A 33 -0.36 -12.39 7.88
CA THR A 33 0.16 -11.34 7.01
C THR A 33 1.52 -11.67 6.44
N GLU A 34 1.82 -11.12 5.26
CA GLU A 34 3.14 -11.19 4.65
C GLU A 34 3.57 -9.82 4.15
N THR A 35 4.64 -9.28 4.72
CA THR A 35 5.25 -8.00 4.32
C THR A 35 6.28 -8.22 3.23
N LEU A 36 6.12 -7.52 2.11
CA LEU A 36 7.01 -7.53 0.97
C LEU A 36 7.44 -6.10 0.66
N HIS A 37 8.74 -5.91 0.45
CA HIS A 37 9.35 -4.60 0.20
C HIS A 37 9.72 -4.52 -1.29
N GLY A 38 8.97 -3.74 -2.07
CA GLY A 38 9.14 -3.67 -3.52
C GLY A 38 9.12 -5.04 -4.25
N PRO A 39 8.14 -5.93 -3.99
CA PRO A 39 8.05 -7.22 -4.66
C PRO A 39 7.81 -7.06 -6.17
N ALA A 40 8.24 -8.06 -6.94
CA ALA A 40 7.86 -8.17 -8.35
C ALA A 40 6.43 -8.70 -8.50
N LEU A 41 5.80 -8.45 -9.66
CA LEU A 41 4.42 -8.92 -9.90
C LEU A 41 4.29 -10.45 -9.82
N ASP A 42 5.33 -11.18 -10.23
CA ASP A 42 5.37 -12.65 -10.22
C ASP A 42 5.37 -13.25 -8.80
N GLU A 43 5.82 -12.48 -7.81
CA GLU A 43 5.84 -12.90 -6.40
C GLU A 43 4.51 -12.63 -5.70
N LEU A 44 3.66 -11.79 -6.30
CA LEU A 44 2.42 -11.35 -5.68
C LEU A 44 1.22 -12.24 -6.03
N PRO A 45 0.41 -12.63 -5.04
CA PRO A 45 -0.78 -13.42 -5.31
C PRO A 45 -1.86 -12.56 -5.96
N LEU A 46 -2.22 -12.84 -7.22
CA LEU A 46 -3.26 -12.11 -7.97
C LEU A 46 -4.70 -12.28 -7.42
N GLN A 47 -4.85 -12.95 -6.28
CA GLN A 47 -6.12 -13.21 -5.58
C GLN A 47 -5.89 -13.09 -4.07
N GLY A 48 -6.89 -12.55 -3.36
CA GLY A 48 -6.81 -12.32 -1.92
C GLY A 48 -6.90 -10.84 -1.57
N ILE A 49 -6.15 -10.42 -0.56
CA ILE A 49 -6.15 -9.05 -0.05
C ILE A 49 -4.72 -8.49 -0.09
N TRP A 50 -4.54 -7.35 -0.76
CA TRP A 50 -3.28 -6.61 -0.75
C TRP A 50 -3.39 -5.35 0.11
N LEU A 51 -2.27 -4.91 0.68
CA LEU A 51 -2.19 -3.64 1.38
C LEU A 51 -0.97 -2.88 0.89
N VAL A 52 -1.18 -1.92 0.00
CA VAL A 52 -0.09 -1.16 -0.61
C VAL A 52 0.22 0.05 0.25
N VAL A 53 1.43 0.12 0.79
CA VAL A 53 1.96 1.23 1.59
C VAL A 53 3.10 1.87 0.81
N SER A 54 2.87 3.04 0.23
CA SER A 54 3.86 3.70 -0.62
C SER A 54 4.18 5.08 -0.09
N SER A 55 5.47 5.37 0.08
CA SER A 55 5.94 6.74 0.30
C SER A 55 6.12 7.46 -1.03
N THR A 56 5.74 8.74 -1.04
CA THR A 56 5.84 9.60 -2.21
C THR A 56 7.17 10.32 -2.19
N HIS A 57 7.94 10.23 -3.29
CA HIS A 57 9.21 10.95 -3.40
C HIS A 57 9.06 12.18 -4.29
N GLY A 58 9.56 13.32 -3.80
CA GLY A 58 9.60 14.58 -4.54
C GLY A 58 8.24 15.01 -5.09
N ALA A 59 8.13 15.10 -6.41
CA ALA A 59 6.95 15.63 -7.11
C ALA A 59 5.85 14.57 -7.34
N GLY A 60 5.62 13.63 -6.42
CA GLY A 60 4.54 12.65 -6.60
C GLY A 60 4.96 11.31 -7.22
N ASP A 61 6.27 11.06 -7.37
CA ASP A 61 6.77 9.86 -8.02
C ASP A 61 6.78 8.64 -7.07
N LEU A 62 6.70 7.46 -7.66
CA LEU A 62 6.82 6.19 -6.95
C LEU A 62 8.27 6.00 -6.50
N PRO A 63 8.52 5.36 -5.35
CA PRO A 63 9.87 5.01 -4.95
C PRO A 63 10.45 3.99 -5.91
N ASP A 64 11.76 4.03 -6.12
CA ASP A 64 12.51 3.17 -7.06
C ASP A 64 12.22 1.66 -6.86
N ASN A 65 11.97 1.24 -5.62
CA ASN A 65 11.59 -0.15 -5.30
C ASN A 65 10.17 -0.54 -5.77
N LEU A 66 9.24 0.40 -5.88
CA LEU A 66 7.84 0.12 -6.24
C LEU A 66 7.52 0.47 -7.69
N GLN A 67 8.34 1.31 -8.31
CA GLN A 67 8.27 1.68 -9.72
C GLN A 67 8.24 0.46 -10.68
N PRO A 68 9.15 -0.54 -10.58
CA PRO A 68 9.12 -1.69 -11.48
C PRO A 68 7.82 -2.52 -11.36
N LEU A 69 7.29 -2.66 -10.14
CA LEU A 69 6.01 -3.35 -9.92
C LEU A 69 4.85 -2.62 -10.62
N TYR A 70 4.81 -1.29 -10.55
CA TYR A 70 3.80 -0.49 -11.24
C TYR A 70 3.90 -0.69 -12.77
N GLU A 71 5.10 -0.63 -13.34
CA GLU A 71 5.31 -0.85 -14.76
C GLU A 71 4.93 -2.26 -15.20
N GLU A 72 5.23 -3.28 -14.40
CA GLU A 72 4.82 -4.66 -14.66
C GLU A 72 3.30 -4.81 -14.67
N LEU A 73 2.60 -4.25 -13.69
CA LEU A 73 1.13 -4.26 -13.64
C LEU A 73 0.53 -3.59 -14.88
N GLU A 74 1.10 -2.47 -15.32
CA GLU A 74 0.65 -1.73 -16.50
C GLU A 74 0.93 -2.49 -17.82
N GLN A 75 2.05 -3.21 -17.91
CA GLN A 75 2.40 -4.03 -19.06
C GLN A 75 1.63 -5.36 -19.13
N GLN A 76 1.66 -6.15 -18.05
CA GLN A 76 1.09 -7.49 -17.98
C GLN A 76 -0.44 -7.45 -17.92
N ARG A 77 -0.99 -6.43 -17.25
CA ARG A 77 -2.42 -6.24 -16.99
C ARG A 77 -3.14 -7.54 -16.58
N PRO A 78 -2.71 -8.17 -15.48
CA PRO A 78 -3.37 -9.38 -15.00
C PRO A 78 -4.82 -9.09 -14.60
N ASP A 79 -5.68 -10.11 -14.64
CA ASP A 79 -7.03 -10.00 -14.12
C ASP A 79 -6.99 -10.03 -12.58
N LEU A 80 -7.27 -8.88 -11.97
CA LEU A 80 -7.33 -8.70 -10.52
C LEU A 80 -8.78 -8.65 -10.02
N SER A 81 -9.75 -9.18 -10.78
CA SER A 81 -11.19 -9.08 -10.45
C SER A 81 -11.54 -9.72 -9.09
N GLY A 82 -10.76 -10.70 -8.65
CA GLY A 82 -10.88 -11.37 -7.34
C GLY A 82 -10.00 -10.78 -6.25
N LEU A 83 -9.15 -9.79 -6.58
CA LEU A 83 -8.25 -9.14 -5.65
C LEU A 83 -8.95 -7.97 -4.97
N ARG A 84 -8.77 -7.89 -3.66
CA ARG A 84 -9.15 -6.71 -2.88
C ARG A 84 -7.89 -6.02 -2.39
N TYR A 85 -7.89 -4.70 -2.27
CA TYR A 85 -6.69 -4.00 -1.80
C TYR A 85 -6.96 -2.79 -0.92
N GLY A 86 -6.05 -2.52 0.02
CA GLY A 86 -5.94 -1.28 0.77
C GLY A 86 -4.83 -0.41 0.20
N ALA A 87 -4.96 0.90 0.32
CA ALA A 87 -4.02 1.87 -0.23
C ALA A 87 -3.64 2.89 0.84
N VAL A 88 -2.36 2.94 1.19
CA VAL A 88 -1.78 3.84 2.18
C VAL A 88 -0.67 4.63 1.51
N GLY A 89 -0.90 5.93 1.34
CA GLY A 89 0.09 6.87 0.86
C GLY A 89 0.75 7.56 2.03
N ILE A 90 2.07 7.56 2.05
CA ILE A 90 2.87 8.40 2.94
C ILE A 90 3.44 9.53 2.10
N GLY A 91 3.15 10.76 2.46
CA GLY A 91 3.54 11.93 1.68
C GLY A 91 3.97 13.07 2.56
N ASN A 92 4.44 14.12 1.92
CA ASN A 92 4.71 15.39 2.54
C ASN A 92 3.91 16.46 1.78
N ARG A 93 3.02 17.14 2.48
CA ARG A 93 2.08 18.14 1.96
C ARG A 93 2.73 19.45 1.56
N GLU A 94 4.01 19.67 1.86
CA GLU A 94 4.80 20.74 1.23
C GLU A 94 5.03 20.51 -0.27
N TYR A 95 4.87 19.27 -0.75
CA TYR A 95 4.93 18.97 -2.17
C TYR A 95 3.54 19.10 -2.81
N ASP A 96 3.52 19.71 -4.00
CA ASP A 96 2.30 19.98 -4.78
C ASP A 96 1.49 18.69 -5.07
N LEU A 97 2.20 17.57 -5.25
CA LEU A 97 1.62 16.26 -5.53
C LEU A 97 1.61 15.37 -4.28
N PHE A 98 0.84 15.79 -3.28
CA PHE A 98 0.61 15.01 -2.07
C PHE A 98 -0.01 13.63 -2.39
N CYS A 99 0.67 12.56 -1.98
CA CYS A 99 0.27 11.17 -2.19
C CYS A 99 0.03 10.80 -3.67
N GLY A 100 0.79 11.39 -4.61
CA GLY A 100 0.68 11.10 -6.04
C GLY A 100 0.94 9.63 -6.39
N ALA A 101 1.94 9.02 -5.77
CA ALA A 101 2.35 7.63 -5.99
C ALA A 101 1.20 6.64 -5.76
N ILE A 102 0.58 6.69 -4.57
CA ILE A 102 -0.51 5.77 -4.22
C ILE A 102 -1.77 5.99 -5.08
N LYS A 103 -2.01 7.24 -5.53
CA LYS A 103 -3.15 7.57 -6.40
C LYS A 103 -3.02 6.91 -7.77
N GLN A 104 -1.82 6.91 -8.34
CA GLN A 104 -1.54 6.21 -9.59
C GLN A 104 -1.74 4.71 -9.43
N PHE A 105 -1.22 4.15 -8.33
CA PHE A 105 -1.35 2.73 -8.03
C PHE A 105 -2.82 2.31 -7.84
N ASP A 106 -3.61 3.12 -7.12
CA ASP A 106 -5.05 2.93 -6.93
C ASP A 106 -5.80 2.90 -8.27
N GLN A 107 -5.51 3.85 -9.17
CA GLN A 107 -6.14 3.88 -10.49
C GLN A 107 -5.79 2.67 -11.34
N LEU A 108 -4.52 2.25 -11.33
CA LEU A 108 -4.07 1.09 -12.07
C LEU A 108 -4.75 -0.19 -11.56
N LEU A 109 -4.76 -0.43 -10.26
CA LEU A 109 -5.40 -1.60 -9.66
C LEU A 109 -6.91 -1.66 -9.98
N ILE A 110 -7.62 -0.52 -9.90
CA ILE A 110 -9.04 -0.45 -10.29
C ILE A 110 -9.21 -0.79 -11.77
N ALA A 111 -8.32 -0.28 -12.64
CA ALA A 111 -8.38 -0.56 -14.07
C ALA A 111 -8.16 -2.06 -14.39
N LEU A 112 -7.41 -2.77 -13.55
CA LEU A 112 -7.18 -4.21 -13.64
C LEU A 112 -8.30 -5.07 -13.02
N GLY A 113 -9.33 -4.43 -12.46
CA GLY A 113 -10.50 -5.10 -11.86
C GLY A 113 -10.40 -5.29 -10.34
N ALA A 114 -9.30 -4.88 -9.70
CA ALA A 114 -9.15 -4.97 -8.26
C ALA A 114 -10.16 -4.07 -7.53
N LYS A 115 -10.60 -4.49 -6.34
CA LYS A 115 -11.54 -3.72 -5.53
C LYS A 115 -10.85 -3.10 -4.33
N ARG A 116 -10.88 -1.77 -4.24
CA ARG A 116 -10.43 -1.09 -3.02
C ARG A 116 -11.33 -1.45 -1.85
N ILE A 117 -10.73 -1.84 -0.73
CA ILE A 117 -11.42 -1.98 0.56
C ILE A 117 -11.27 -0.65 1.29
N GLY A 118 -12.40 -0.03 1.64
CA GLY A 118 -12.41 1.25 2.35
C GLY A 118 -11.89 2.43 1.53
N GLU A 119 -11.44 3.46 2.24
CA GLU A 119 -10.83 4.65 1.64
C GLU A 119 -9.29 4.57 1.71
N ARG A 120 -8.61 5.25 0.79
CA ARG A 120 -7.15 5.34 0.85
C ARG A 120 -6.75 6.18 2.07
N LEU A 121 -5.70 5.77 2.77
CA LEU A 121 -5.08 6.58 3.81
C LEU A 121 -4.03 7.49 3.18
N GLU A 122 -4.01 8.76 3.56
CA GLU A 122 -2.98 9.71 3.15
C GLU A 122 -2.33 10.25 4.45
N ILE A 123 -1.12 9.79 4.76
CA ILE A 123 -0.36 10.16 5.95
C ILE A 123 0.61 11.28 5.57
N ASP A 124 0.61 12.34 6.36
CA ASP A 124 1.57 13.43 6.23
C ASP A 124 2.72 13.28 7.22
N VAL A 125 3.95 13.11 6.73
CA VAL A 125 5.14 12.91 7.58
C VAL A 125 5.70 14.19 8.20
N LEU A 126 5.21 15.37 7.83
CA LEU A 126 5.58 16.62 8.49
C LEU A 126 4.63 16.96 9.64
N GLU A 127 3.35 16.65 9.48
CA GLU A 127 2.30 16.87 10.47
C GLU A 127 2.29 15.76 11.53
N HIS A 128 2.58 14.52 11.13
CA HIS A 128 2.68 13.37 12.02
C HIS A 128 4.13 12.89 12.14
N GLU A 129 4.73 13.14 13.31
CA GLU A 129 6.05 12.62 13.67
C GLU A 129 6.10 11.09 13.66
N ILE A 130 4.95 10.43 13.88
CA ILE A 130 4.80 8.98 13.90
C ILE A 130 3.69 8.60 12.89
N PRO A 131 4.04 8.07 11.70
CA PRO A 131 3.07 7.68 10.69
C PRO A 131 2.30 6.40 11.07
N GLU A 132 2.75 5.65 12.06
CA GLU A 132 2.08 4.43 12.56
C GLU A 132 0.75 4.73 13.25
N ASP A 133 0.62 5.86 13.94
CA ASP A 133 -0.59 6.25 14.68
C ASP A 133 -1.83 6.43 13.76
N PRO A 134 -1.77 7.25 12.70
CA PRO A 134 -2.87 7.33 11.74
C PRO A 134 -3.08 6.03 10.95
N ALA A 135 -2.02 5.24 10.74
CA ALA A 135 -2.10 3.95 10.08
C ALA A 135 -2.88 2.93 10.91
N GLU A 136 -2.62 2.84 12.21
CA GLU A 136 -3.34 1.98 13.15
C GLU A 136 -4.83 2.35 13.19
N ALA A 137 -5.15 3.62 13.38
CA ALA A 137 -6.53 4.09 13.42
C ALA A 137 -7.29 3.79 12.12
N TRP A 138 -6.62 3.92 10.97
CA TRP A 138 -7.20 3.54 9.69
C TRP A 138 -7.39 2.02 9.58
N LEU A 139 -6.42 1.22 10.05
CA LEU A 139 -6.50 -0.24 10.04
C LEU A 139 -7.67 -0.75 10.89
N GLU A 140 -7.95 -0.14 12.03
CA GLU A 140 -9.11 -0.48 12.86
C GLU A 140 -10.44 -0.28 12.12
N ASN A 141 -10.52 0.73 11.24
CA ASN A 141 -11.68 0.95 10.38
C ASN A 141 -11.69 0.05 9.14
N TRP A 142 -10.51 -0.36 8.67
CA TRP A 142 -10.34 -1.18 7.47
C TRP A 142 -10.57 -2.67 7.74
N ARG A 143 -10.11 -3.19 8.87
CA ARG A 143 -10.28 -4.58 9.33
C ARG A 143 -11.74 -5.10 9.25
N PRO A 144 -12.76 -4.37 9.72
CA PRO A 144 -14.15 -4.83 9.62
C PRO A 144 -14.73 -4.82 8.19
N LEU A 145 -14.01 -4.26 7.22
CA LEU A 145 -14.41 -4.24 5.80
C LEU A 145 -13.84 -5.43 4.99
N LEU A 146 -12.94 -6.22 5.58
CA LEU A 146 -12.34 -7.43 5.00
C LEU A 146 -13.35 -8.57 4.87
#